data_AF-A0A1V4QPR2-F1
#
_entry.id   AF-A0A1V4QPR2-F1
#
_cell.length_a   1.000
_cell.length_b   1.000
_cell.length_c   1.000
_cell.angle_alpha   90.00
_cell.angle_beta   90.00
_cell.angle_gamma   90.00
#
_symmetry.space_group_name_H-M   'P 1'
#
loop_
_entity.id
_entity.type
_entity.pdbx_description
1 polymer ?
#
loop_
_entity_poly.entity_id
_entity_poly.type
_entity_poly.pdbx_seq_one_letter_code
_entity_poly.pdbx_strand_id
1 'polypeptide(L)'
;MTTSLDILFFWMAFFLYLGGFAFFMLYLGFRKPKISFAAAALMGIGFAAHTVGLILRWKIAGHPPFANSFGYISVMAWAAVGAFLVVLWRFRKPVVGAFVAPFAFFLMGIASLFPKDVSEQLMPALQSYWLYIHVIITVLGSGVLTVAFGVSVMVLVKHIRERCTPVSRGAGVVSARRGCPS
;
A
#
# COMPACT_ATOMS: atom_id res chain seq x y z
N MET A 1 13.39 -24.72 -11.10
CA MET A 1 12.50 -24.06 -12.08
C MET A 1 11.31 -23.34 -11.41
N THR A 2 10.76 -23.85 -10.32
CA THR A 2 9.66 -23.17 -9.60
C THR A 2 10.12 -21.95 -8.79
N THR A 3 11.33 -21.97 -8.24
CA THR A 3 11.98 -20.87 -7.50
C THR A 3 12.29 -19.61 -8.35
N SER A 4 12.36 -19.75 -9.67
CA SER A 4 12.54 -18.61 -10.58
C SER A 4 11.21 -17.93 -10.89
N LEU A 5 10.09 -18.66 -10.78
CA LEU A 5 8.76 -18.12 -11.10
C LEU A 5 8.23 -17.23 -9.99
N ASP A 6 8.35 -17.61 -8.71
CA ASP A 6 7.89 -16.76 -7.60
C ASP A 6 8.68 -15.44 -7.53
N ILE A 7 9.98 -15.48 -7.80
CA ILE A 7 10.84 -14.30 -7.88
C ILE A 7 10.42 -13.41 -9.07
N LEU A 8 10.06 -13.99 -10.22
CA LEU A 8 9.57 -13.24 -11.37
C LEU A 8 8.23 -12.53 -11.06
N PHE A 9 7.27 -13.23 -10.45
CA PHE A 9 6.00 -12.63 -10.03
C PHE A 9 6.20 -11.52 -9.01
N PHE A 10 7.16 -11.66 -8.10
CA PHE A 10 7.54 -10.62 -7.15
C PHE A 10 8.09 -9.38 -7.84
N TRP A 11 9.05 -9.53 -8.76
CA TRP A 11 9.60 -8.40 -9.51
C TRP A 11 8.56 -7.74 -10.41
N MET A 12 7.69 -8.52 -11.05
CA MET A 12 6.57 -7.99 -11.81
C MET A 12 5.64 -7.15 -10.92
N ALA A 13 5.26 -7.65 -9.75
CA ALA A 13 4.46 -6.90 -8.78
C ALA A 13 5.17 -5.62 -8.32
N PHE A 14 6.48 -5.68 -8.05
CA PHE A 14 7.30 -4.53 -7.69
C PHE A 14 7.24 -3.42 -8.76
N PHE A 15 7.49 -3.75 -10.03
CA PHE A 15 7.45 -2.78 -11.11
C PHE A 15 6.03 -2.27 -11.38
N LEU A 16 5.00 -3.10 -11.23
CA LEU A 16 3.61 -2.68 -11.36
C LEU A 16 3.20 -1.71 -10.25
N TYR A 17 3.65 -1.93 -9.01
CA TYR A 17 3.41 -1.01 -7.90
C TYR A 17 4.20 0.29 -8.03
N LEU A 18 5.43 0.23 -8.55
CA LEU A 18 6.20 1.41 -8.91
C LEU A 18 5.48 2.23 -9.99
N GLY A 19 4.96 1.56 -11.02
CA GLY A 19 4.12 2.19 -12.04
C GLY A 19 2.87 2.82 -11.45
N GLY A 20 2.12 2.07 -10.63
CA GLY A 20 0.93 2.57 -9.92
C GLY A 20 1.24 3.82 -9.08
N PHE A 21 2.34 3.80 -8.33
CA PHE A 21 2.84 4.94 -7.56
C PHE A 21 3.12 6.16 -8.44
N ALA A 22 3.88 5.99 -9.53
CA ALA A 22 4.21 7.07 -10.45
C ALA A 22 2.94 7.68 -11.07
N PHE A 23 1.99 6.85 -11.48
CA PHE A 23 0.71 7.32 -12.04
C PHE A 23 -0.16 8.02 -10.98
N PHE A 24 -0.16 7.58 -9.72
CA PHE A 24 -0.85 8.30 -8.64
C PHE A 24 -0.21 9.65 -8.34
N MET A 25 1.12 9.76 -8.40
CA MET A 25 1.81 11.05 -8.28
C MET A 25 1.50 11.99 -9.45
N LEU A 26 1.47 11.47 -10.69
CA LEU A 26 1.02 12.23 -11.86
C LEU A 26 -0.45 12.66 -11.74
N TYR A 27 -1.31 11.82 -11.17
CA TYR A 27 -2.71 12.17 -10.92
C TYR A 27 -2.85 13.37 -9.96
N LEU A 28 -1.96 13.53 -8.97
CA LEU A 28 -1.97 14.71 -8.09
C LEU A 28 -1.71 16.01 -8.85
N GLY A 29 -0.80 15.99 -9.82
CA GLY A 29 -0.46 17.16 -10.66
C GLY A 29 -1.52 17.47 -11.72
N PHE A 30 -1.91 16.47 -12.52
CA PHE A 30 -2.78 16.69 -13.68
C PHE A 30 -4.28 16.53 -13.38
N ARG A 31 -4.64 15.87 -12.28
CA ARG A 31 -6.03 15.56 -11.84
C ARG A 31 -6.95 14.96 -12.92
N LYS A 32 -6.39 14.31 -13.94
CA LYS A 32 -7.19 13.69 -15.01
C LYS A 32 -7.75 12.33 -14.58
N PRO A 33 -9.05 12.04 -14.82
CA PRO A 33 -9.68 10.80 -14.39
C PRO A 33 -9.11 9.54 -15.06
N LYS A 34 -8.63 9.67 -16.31
CA LYS A 34 -7.98 8.57 -17.04
C LYS A 34 -6.69 8.09 -16.35
N ILE A 35 -5.93 9.01 -15.73
CA ILE A 35 -4.68 8.70 -15.03
C ILE A 35 -4.98 7.93 -13.74
N SER A 36 -5.99 8.34 -12.98
CA SER A 36 -6.39 7.60 -11.78
C SER A 36 -6.92 6.19 -12.09
N PHE A 37 -7.61 6.03 -13.22
CA PHE A 37 -8.06 4.71 -13.65
C PHE A 37 -6.90 3.80 -14.03
N ALA A 38 -5.93 4.32 -14.81
CA ALA A 38 -4.72 3.58 -15.15
C ALA A 38 -3.91 3.21 -13.89
N ALA A 39 -3.76 4.13 -12.93
CA ALA A 39 -3.08 3.87 -11.67
C ALA A 39 -3.75 2.75 -10.86
N ALA A 40 -5.08 2.80 -10.74
CA ALA A 40 -5.86 1.78 -10.07
C ALA A 40 -5.78 0.42 -10.77
N ALA A 41 -5.82 0.40 -12.10
CA ALA A 41 -5.68 -0.82 -12.89
C ALA A 41 -4.29 -1.45 -12.70
N LEU A 42 -3.22 -0.64 -12.71
CA LEU A 42 -1.86 -1.11 -12.43
C LEU A 42 -1.73 -1.71 -11.03
N MET A 43 -2.29 -1.06 -10.01
CA MET A 43 -2.32 -1.60 -8.64
C MET A 43 -3.11 -2.91 -8.55
N GLY A 44 -4.25 -3.01 -9.25
CA GLY A 44 -5.06 -4.22 -9.31
C GLY A 44 -4.36 -5.39 -9.99
N ILE A 45 -3.74 -5.15 -11.15
CA ILE A 45 -2.97 -6.17 -11.89
C ILE A 45 -1.74 -6.58 -11.07
N GLY A 46 -1.04 -5.61 -10.47
CA GLY A 46 0.08 -5.87 -9.57
C GLY A 46 -0.32 -6.74 -8.38
N PHE A 47 -1.48 -6.47 -7.78
CA PHE A 47 -2.03 -7.27 -6.69
C PHE A 47 -2.37 -8.71 -7.10
N ALA A 48 -2.93 -8.91 -8.29
CA ALA A 48 -3.19 -10.24 -8.83
C ALA A 48 -1.87 -11.01 -9.03
N ALA A 49 -0.88 -10.38 -9.67
CA ALA A 49 0.46 -10.94 -9.85
C ALA A 49 1.14 -11.29 -8.51
N HIS A 50 1.04 -10.40 -7.53
CA HIS A 50 1.60 -10.59 -6.19
C HIS A 50 0.94 -11.77 -5.47
N THR A 51 -0.38 -11.90 -5.58
CA THR A 51 -1.14 -13.03 -5.02
C THR A 51 -0.68 -14.36 -5.61
N VAL A 52 -0.50 -14.42 -6.93
CA VAL A 52 0.01 -15.62 -7.62
C VAL A 52 1.43 -15.95 -7.13
N GLY A 53 2.31 -14.94 -7.04
CA GLY A 53 3.67 -15.12 -6.51
C GLY A 53 3.70 -15.68 -5.09
N LEU A 54 2.84 -15.18 -4.20
CA LEU A 54 2.71 -15.66 -2.82
C LEU A 54 2.19 -17.10 -2.74
N ILE A 55 1.20 -17.47 -3.57
CA ILE A 55 0.65 -18.84 -3.61
C ILE A 55 1.71 -19.82 -4.12
N LEU A 56 2.44 -19.48 -5.19
CA LEU A 56 3.53 -20.31 -5.69
C LEU A 56 4.59 -20.51 -4.62
N ARG A 57 4.98 -19.42 -3.94
CA ARG A 57 5.98 -19.48 -2.87
C ARG A 57 5.54 -20.36 -1.70
N TRP A 58 4.28 -20.28 -1.28
CA TRP A 58 3.74 -21.18 -0.26
C TRP A 58 3.83 -22.64 -0.70
N LYS A 59 3.42 -22.97 -1.93
CA LYS A 59 3.53 -24.36 -2.44
C LYS A 59 4.97 -24.87 -2.49
N ILE A 60 5.94 -24.02 -2.81
CA ILE A 60 7.36 -24.39 -2.89
C ILE A 60 7.98 -24.54 -1.50
N ALA A 61 7.66 -23.62 -0.57
CA ALA A 61 8.24 -23.58 0.76
C ALA A 61 7.64 -24.63 1.72
N GLY A 62 6.43 -25.13 1.44
CA GLY A 62 5.73 -26.10 2.30
C GLY A 62 5.20 -25.52 3.62
N HIS A 63 5.53 -24.27 3.92
CA HIS A 63 5.03 -23.50 5.05
C HIS A 63 4.46 -22.16 4.56
N PRO A 64 3.55 -21.53 5.32
CA PRO A 64 3.00 -20.23 4.93
C PRO A 64 4.11 -19.17 4.85
N PRO A 65 3.93 -18.14 4.01
CA PRO A 65 4.96 -17.14 3.68
C PRO A 65 5.31 -16.18 4.83
N PHE A 66 4.90 -16.47 6.06
CA PHE A 66 5.18 -15.68 7.26
C PHE A 66 6.49 -16.06 7.96
N ALA A 67 7.07 -17.20 7.59
CA ALA A 67 8.25 -17.75 8.23
C ALA A 67 9.53 -16.93 7.97
N ASN A 68 9.68 -16.37 6.76
CA ASN A 68 10.82 -15.54 6.38
C ASN A 68 10.40 -14.05 6.45
N SER A 69 11.28 -13.18 6.95
CA SER A 69 11.14 -11.73 6.94
C SER A 69 10.75 -11.18 5.56
N PHE A 70 11.34 -11.73 4.48
CA PHE A 70 10.96 -11.40 3.11
C PHE A 70 9.46 -11.61 2.86
N GLY A 71 8.96 -12.81 3.18
CA GLY A 71 7.58 -13.19 2.90
C GLY A 71 6.60 -12.43 3.79
N TYR A 72 6.96 -12.19 5.04
CA TYR A 72 6.16 -11.39 5.98
C TYR A 72 5.95 -9.96 5.49
N ILE A 73 7.02 -9.25 5.11
CA ILE A 73 6.93 -7.86 4.61
C ILE A 73 6.19 -7.82 3.28
N SER A 74 6.42 -8.81 2.41
CA SER A 74 5.70 -8.96 1.14
C SER A 74 4.18 -9.14 1.35
N VAL A 75 3.76 -9.93 2.34
CA VAL A 75 2.35 -10.10 2.69
C VAL A 75 1.76 -8.84 3.35
N MET A 76 2.54 -8.08 4.13
CA MET A 76 2.11 -6.77 4.62
C MET A 76 1.88 -5.77 3.48
N ALA A 77 2.77 -5.74 2.48
CA ALA A 77 2.57 -4.93 1.28
C ALA A 77 1.30 -5.35 0.52
N TRP A 78 1.09 -6.66 0.37
CA TRP A 78 -0.12 -7.22 -0.23
C TRP A 78 -1.38 -6.79 0.53
N ALA A 79 -1.38 -6.87 1.86
CA ALA A 79 -2.51 -6.45 2.69
C ALA A 79 -2.78 -4.94 2.61
N ALA A 80 -1.75 -4.10 2.55
CA ALA A 80 -1.87 -2.65 2.33
C ALA A 80 -2.55 -2.32 1.00
N VAL A 81 -2.13 -2.98 -0.09
CA VAL A 81 -2.74 -2.79 -1.41
C VAL A 81 -4.16 -3.36 -1.46
N GLY A 82 -4.40 -4.52 -0.85
CA GLY A 82 -5.73 -5.12 -0.75
C GLY A 82 -6.71 -4.20 -0.03
N ALA A 83 -6.30 -3.64 1.12
CA ALA A 83 -7.11 -2.68 1.87
C ALA A 83 -7.39 -1.41 1.05
N PHE A 84 -6.41 -0.90 0.31
CA PHE A 84 -6.61 0.21 -0.63
C PHE A 84 -7.62 -0.11 -1.72
N LEU A 85 -7.54 -1.29 -2.35
CA LEU A 85 -8.47 -1.70 -3.41
C LEU A 85 -9.90 -1.82 -2.88
N VAL A 86 -10.09 -2.34 -1.66
CA VAL A 86 -11.41 -2.39 -0.99
C VAL A 86 -11.98 -0.99 -0.79
N VAL A 87 -11.16 -0.05 -0.32
CA VAL A 87 -11.57 1.35 -0.11
C VAL A 87 -11.87 2.04 -1.44
N LEU A 88 -11.05 1.78 -2.46
CA LEU A 88 -11.28 2.33 -3.79
C LEU A 88 -12.61 1.84 -4.37
N TRP A 89 -12.94 0.56 -4.18
CA TRP A 89 -14.21 -0.01 -4.61
C TRP A 89 -15.40 0.58 -3.85
N ARG A 90 -15.26 0.76 -2.52
CA ARG A 90 -16.34 1.26 -1.66
C ARG A 90 -16.63 2.76 -1.81
N PHE A 91 -15.57 3.59 -1.91
CA PHE A 91 -15.68 5.05 -1.87
C PHE A 91 -15.45 5.73 -3.23
N ARG A 92 -14.85 5.03 -4.21
CA ARG A 92 -14.54 5.55 -5.55
C ARG A 92 -13.76 6.88 -5.54
N LYS A 93 -12.94 7.10 -4.49
CA LYS A 93 -12.06 8.26 -4.36
C LYS A 93 -10.61 7.83 -4.62
N PRO A 94 -10.08 8.01 -5.83
CA PRO A 94 -8.72 7.58 -6.17
C PRO A 94 -7.63 8.39 -5.45
N VAL A 95 -7.97 9.55 -4.89
CA VAL A 95 -7.04 10.42 -4.13
C VAL A 95 -6.37 9.67 -2.97
N VAL A 96 -7.07 8.71 -2.34
CA VAL A 96 -6.51 7.89 -1.26
C VAL A 96 -5.30 7.07 -1.74
N GLY A 97 -5.30 6.65 -3.00
CA GLY A 97 -4.23 5.84 -3.60
C GLY A 97 -2.90 6.58 -3.70
N ALA A 98 -2.91 7.91 -3.71
CA ALA A 98 -1.69 8.70 -3.71
C ALA A 98 -0.87 8.61 -2.42
N PHE A 99 -1.51 8.27 -1.30
CA PHE A 99 -0.83 8.05 -0.02
C PHE A 99 -0.55 6.56 0.24
N VAL A 100 -1.42 5.68 -0.26
CA VAL A 100 -1.22 4.22 -0.07
C VAL A 100 -0.20 3.63 -1.04
N ALA A 101 -0.15 4.08 -2.30
CA ALA A 101 0.81 3.60 -3.29
C ALA A 101 2.29 3.79 -2.89
N PRO A 102 2.75 4.95 -2.38
CA PRO A 102 4.12 5.07 -1.89
C PRO A 102 4.39 4.11 -0.74
N PHE A 103 3.47 3.97 0.21
CA PHE A 103 3.64 3.07 1.35
C PHE A 103 3.81 1.61 0.91
N ALA A 104 2.96 1.14 -0.01
CA ALA A 104 3.06 -0.21 -0.58
C ALA A 104 4.38 -0.42 -1.36
N PHE A 105 4.80 0.59 -2.14
CA PHE A 105 6.08 0.55 -2.85
C PHE A 105 7.27 0.47 -1.88
N PHE A 106 7.26 1.27 -0.79
CA PHE A 106 8.30 1.21 0.24
C PHE A 106 8.39 -0.16 0.89
N LEU A 107 7.27 -0.79 1.24
CA LEU A 107 7.26 -2.14 1.80
C LEU A 107 7.87 -3.16 0.82
N MET A 108 7.53 -3.07 -0.47
CA MET A 108 8.13 -3.94 -1.49
C MET A 108 9.63 -3.69 -1.69
N GLY A 109 10.07 -2.43 -1.59
CA GLY A 109 11.48 -2.06 -1.60
C GLY A 109 12.25 -2.69 -0.43
N ILE A 110 11.69 -2.59 0.77
CA ILE A 110 12.27 -3.22 1.98
C ILE A 110 12.31 -4.74 1.82
N ALA A 111 11.22 -5.36 1.34
CA ALA A 111 11.20 -6.80 1.07
C ALA A 111 12.31 -7.22 0.09
N SER A 112 12.62 -6.42 -0.92
CA SER A 112 13.67 -6.74 -1.90
C SER A 112 15.08 -6.83 -1.30
N LEU A 113 15.34 -6.11 -0.21
CA LEU A 113 16.62 -6.09 0.50
C LEU A 113 16.88 -7.36 1.31
N PHE A 114 15.84 -8.13 1.64
CA PHE A 114 15.98 -9.36 2.41
C PHE A 114 16.41 -10.54 1.53
N PRO A 115 17.19 -11.50 2.09
CA PRO A 115 17.49 -12.75 1.44
C PRO A 115 16.20 -13.47 1.01
N LYS A 116 16.14 -13.85 -0.26
CA LYS A 116 14.94 -14.47 -0.86
C LYS A 116 14.92 -15.98 -0.64
N ASP A 117 15.90 -16.51 0.07
CA ASP A 117 16.10 -17.94 0.29
C ASP A 117 14.93 -18.57 1.04
N VAL A 118 14.61 -19.80 0.63
CA VAL A 118 13.47 -20.58 1.10
C VAL A 118 13.86 -21.47 2.30
N SER A 119 15.13 -21.50 2.68
CA SER A 119 15.72 -22.52 3.56
C SER A 119 16.04 -22.05 4.98
N GLU A 120 15.47 -20.95 5.47
CA GLU A 120 15.54 -20.64 6.90
C GLU A 120 14.47 -21.45 7.63
N GLN A 121 14.82 -22.68 7.95
CA GLN A 121 14.05 -23.54 8.84
C GLN A 121 14.09 -22.90 10.22
N LEU A 122 12.98 -22.29 10.65
CA LEU A 122 12.88 -21.68 11.97
C LEU A 122 13.26 -22.70 13.04
N MET A 123 13.94 -22.24 14.08
CA MET A 123 14.09 -23.00 15.32
C MET A 123 12.71 -23.54 15.74
N PRO A 124 12.56 -24.84 16.05
CA PRO A 124 11.26 -25.48 16.32
C PRO A 124 10.42 -24.82 17.43
N ALA A 125 11.05 -24.00 18.28
CA ALA A 125 10.42 -23.29 19.39
C ALA A 125 9.51 -22.12 18.98
N LEU A 126 9.61 -21.60 17.74
CA LEU A 126 8.80 -20.45 17.27
C LEU A 126 7.57 -20.84 16.42
N GLN A 127 7.27 -22.13 16.26
CA GLN A 127 6.08 -22.61 15.55
C GLN A 127 4.84 -22.74 16.45
N SER A 128 4.70 -21.85 17.43
CA SER A 128 3.54 -21.86 18.32
C SER A 128 2.29 -21.30 17.61
N TYR A 129 1.12 -21.81 17.98
CA TYR A 129 -0.17 -21.33 17.49
C TYR A 129 -0.35 -19.81 17.69
N TRP A 130 0.28 -19.26 18.73
CA TRP A 130 0.25 -17.84 19.05
C TRP A 130 0.92 -16.96 17.99
N LEU A 131 2.04 -17.42 17.41
CA LEU A 131 2.75 -16.67 16.36
C LEU A 131 1.86 -16.51 15.12
N TYR A 132 1.15 -17.56 14.73
CA TYR A 132 0.23 -17.51 13.58
C TYR A 132 -0.87 -16.47 13.78
N ILE A 133 -1.50 -16.45 14.95
CA ILE A 133 -2.52 -15.46 15.28
C ILE A 133 -1.94 -14.04 15.24
N HIS A 134 -0.78 -13.84 15.87
CA HIS A 134 -0.11 -12.54 15.91
C HIS A 134 0.20 -12.01 14.51
N VAL A 135 0.73 -12.85 13.63
CA VAL A 135 1.09 -12.44 12.26
C VAL A 135 -0.15 -12.08 11.45
N ILE A 136 -1.22 -12.88 11.53
CA ILE A 136 -2.47 -12.58 10.81
C ILE A 136 -3.07 -11.26 11.27
N ILE A 137 -3.11 -11.02 12.59
CA ILE A 137 -3.59 -9.75 13.16
C ILE A 137 -2.71 -8.58 12.69
N THR A 138 -1.39 -8.77 12.66
CA THR A 138 -0.46 -7.70 12.24
C THR A 138 -0.59 -7.38 10.75
N VAL A 139 -0.73 -8.40 9.90
CA VAL A 139 -0.96 -8.23 8.47
C VAL A 139 -2.28 -7.49 8.22
N LEU A 140 -3.37 -7.92 8.86
CA LEU A 140 -4.67 -7.26 8.74
C LEU A 140 -4.63 -5.82 9.28
N GLY A 141 -4.00 -5.63 10.44
CA GLY A 141 -3.80 -4.33 11.07
C GLY A 141 -3.01 -3.37 10.19
N SER A 142 -1.95 -3.84 9.54
CA SER A 142 -1.14 -3.03 8.63
C SER A 142 -1.95 -2.48 7.45
N GLY A 143 -2.86 -3.29 6.89
CA GLY A 143 -3.75 -2.87 5.81
C GLY A 143 -4.72 -1.77 6.24
N VAL A 144 -5.41 -1.98 7.36
CA VAL A 144 -6.36 -1.00 7.91
C VAL A 144 -5.65 0.29 8.32
N LEU A 145 -4.48 0.18 8.97
CA LEU A 145 -3.67 1.32 9.39
C LEU A 145 -3.22 2.18 8.20
N THR A 146 -2.77 1.53 7.13
CA THR A 146 -2.33 2.23 5.90
C THR A 146 -3.47 3.06 5.30
N VAL A 147 -4.67 2.48 5.23
CA VAL A 147 -5.86 3.17 4.76
C VAL A 147 -6.24 4.32 5.69
N ALA A 148 -6.28 4.08 6.99
CA ALA A 148 -6.61 5.09 8.00
C ALA A 148 -5.66 6.27 7.91
N PHE A 149 -4.35 6.02 7.78
CA PHE A 149 -3.34 7.03 7.55
C PHE A 149 -3.63 7.84 6.27
N GLY A 150 -3.88 7.17 5.14
CA GLY A 150 -4.21 7.83 3.88
C GLY A 150 -5.46 8.72 3.96
N VAL A 151 -6.51 8.27 4.65
CA VAL A 151 -7.73 9.05 4.87
C VAL A 151 -7.47 10.23 5.81
N SER A 152 -6.75 10.04 6.90
CA SER A 152 -6.41 11.11 7.85
C SER A 152 -5.61 12.24 7.17
N VAL A 153 -4.62 11.90 6.34
CA VAL A 153 -3.86 12.91 5.57
C VAL A 153 -4.78 13.66 4.60
N MET A 154 -5.69 12.97 3.92
CA MET A 154 -6.66 13.61 3.03
C MET A 154 -7.57 14.60 3.78
N VAL A 155 -8.07 14.20 4.95
CA VAL A 155 -8.90 15.06 5.82
C VAL A 155 -8.10 16.27 6.30
N LEU A 156 -6.84 16.08 6.69
CA LEU A 156 -5.96 17.16 7.13
C LEU A 156 -5.72 18.18 6.00
N VAL A 157 -5.40 17.71 4.80
CA VAL A 157 -5.20 18.59 3.62
C VAL A 157 -6.48 19.36 3.29
N LYS A 158 -7.65 18.72 3.40
CA LYS A 158 -8.94 19.39 3.20
C LYS A 158 -9.16 20.51 4.23
N HIS A 159 -8.94 20.24 5.51
CA HIS A 159 -9.10 21.25 6.58
C HIS A 159 -8.11 22.42 6.43
N ILE A 160 -6.87 22.16 6.02
CA ILE A 160 -5.89 23.23 5.76
C ILE A 160 -6.35 24.13 4.62
N ARG A 161 -6.92 23.56 3.55
CA ARG A 161 -7.45 24.33 2.41
C ARG A 161 -8.66 25.18 2.79
N GLU A 162 -9.60 24.63 3.56
CA GLU A 162 -10.80 25.37 4.02
C GLU A 162 -10.43 26.53 4.96
N ARG A 163 -9.34 26.40 5.75
CA ARG A 163 -8.82 27.51 6.54
C ARG A 163 -8.19 28.64 5.71
N CYS A 164 -7.61 28.34 4.54
CA CYS A 164 -7.01 29.35 3.66
C CYS A 164 -7.99 29.89 2.58
N THR A 165 -9.26 29.46 2.53
CA THR A 165 -10.28 30.12 1.70
C THR A 165 -10.88 31.31 2.45
N PRO A 166 -10.69 32.57 2.00
CA PRO A 166 -11.34 33.71 2.63
C PRO A 166 -12.86 33.57 2.45
N VAL A 167 -13.60 33.62 3.56
CA VAL A 167 -15.07 33.71 3.54
C VAL A 167 -15.43 35.08 2.95
N SER A 168 -15.70 35.16 1.64
CA SER A 168 -16.37 36.33 1.06
C SER A 168 -17.87 36.23 1.37
N ARG A 169 -18.25 36.45 2.62
CA ARG A 169 -19.61 36.91 2.92
C ARG A 169 -19.60 38.42 2.75
N GLY A 170 -20.48 38.92 1.87
CA GLY A 170 -20.70 40.34 1.73
C GLY A 170 -20.95 40.98 3.09
N ALA A 171 -20.41 42.19 3.26
CA ALA A 171 -20.37 43.02 4.45
C ALA A 171 -19.22 42.74 5.45
N GLY A 172 -18.33 43.73 5.56
CA GLY A 172 -17.44 43.91 6.71
C GLY A 172 -16.11 43.17 6.62
N VAL A 173 -15.09 43.88 6.16
CA VAL A 173 -13.68 43.45 6.24
C VAL A 173 -13.33 43.22 7.72
N VAL A 174 -13.20 41.95 8.13
CA VAL A 174 -12.47 41.58 9.35
C VAL A 174 -11.27 40.75 8.92
N SER A 175 -10.12 41.43 8.94
CA SER A 175 -8.79 40.85 8.81
C SER A 175 -8.59 39.72 9.83
N ALA A 176 -8.26 38.53 9.34
CA ALA A 176 -7.51 37.55 10.11
C ALA A 176 -6.58 36.76 9.18
N ARG A 177 -5.47 37.40 8.76
CA ARG A 177 -4.27 36.65 8.33
C ARG A 177 -3.75 35.88 9.54
N ARG A 178 -3.94 34.55 9.59
CA ARG A 178 -3.04 33.64 10.34
C ARG A 178 -3.00 32.27 9.66
N GLY A 179 -1.83 31.88 9.16
CA GLY A 179 -1.45 30.46 9.07
C GLY A 179 -1.40 29.78 7.70
N CYS A 180 -1.09 30.48 6.60
CA CYS A 180 -0.68 29.81 5.37
C CYS A 180 0.88 29.81 5.33
N PRO A 181 1.57 28.65 5.32
CA PRO A 181 3.03 28.61 5.18
C PRO A 181 3.41 28.94 3.73
N SER A 182 4.53 29.67 3.59
CA SER A 182 5.14 30.13 2.35
C SER A 182 5.60 28.99 1.44
#